data_AF-A0A081C328-F1
#
_entry.id   AF-A0A081C328-F1
#
_cell.length_a   1.000
_cell.length_b   1.000
_cell.length_c   1.000
_cell.angle_alpha   90.00
_cell.angle_beta   90.00
_cell.angle_gamma   90.00
#
_symmetry.space_group_name_H-M   'P 1'
#
loop_
_entity.id
_entity.type
_entity.pdbx_description
1 polymer ?
#
loop_
_entity_poly.entity_id
_entity_poly.type
_entity_poly.pdbx_seq_one_letter_code
_entity_poly.pdbx_strand_id
1 'polypeptide(L)'
;MKHLTIFVIAVSIFLIPFAAGAMSLVDTQYVKNSDITIKYNGSNRSTSAGEFKAQIRDDDGNLLNDGEWFTGLCVELDQYAKLGGELDVDLVEPSQKEGGLLAAWLFENRDFYKEEHAIWSQYEVTGLQLAIWEVTHDYTDDMNFSLSSGNFQVVKANSYAKNLANFYLTSLATYYDPTGLEDKYRISMNADKQDFIIGGLPIEVEPPLATPEPATLLLLGLGIIGLFGLKHKAKK
;
A
#
# COMPACT_ATOMS: atom_id res chain seq x y z
N MET A 1 49.37 44.79 17.39
CA MET A 1 48.69 43.55 16.98
C MET A 1 47.29 43.56 17.58
N LYS A 2 46.24 43.68 16.75
CA LYS A 2 44.84 43.78 17.19
C LYS A 2 44.17 42.43 16.98
N HIS A 3 43.63 41.84 18.04
CA HIS A 3 42.96 40.54 18.01
C HIS A 3 41.60 40.65 17.32
N LEU A 4 41.45 39.93 16.21
CA LEU A 4 40.19 39.74 15.49
C LEU A 4 39.42 38.61 16.17
N THR A 5 38.35 38.94 16.88
CA THR A 5 37.49 37.96 17.55
C THR A 5 36.43 37.51 16.53
N ILE A 6 36.52 36.27 16.06
CA ILE A 6 35.55 35.65 15.16
C ILE A 6 34.38 35.14 16.02
N PHE A 7 33.22 35.75 15.86
CA PHE A 7 31.96 35.26 16.42
C PHE A 7 31.41 34.17 15.50
N VAL A 8 31.48 32.90 15.94
CA VAL A 8 30.82 31.78 15.26
C VAL A 8 29.37 31.74 15.76
N ILE A 9 28.42 32.12 14.92
CA ILE A 9 27.00 31.95 15.21
C ILE A 9 26.66 30.49 14.90
N ALA A 10 26.50 29.68 15.94
CA ALA A 10 25.98 28.32 15.82
C ALA A 10 24.47 28.39 15.56
N VAL A 11 24.07 28.26 14.28
CA VAL A 11 22.67 28.11 13.90
C VAL A 11 22.26 26.69 14.28
N SER A 12 21.57 26.56 15.42
CA SER A 12 20.94 25.30 15.84
C SER A 12 19.69 25.09 14.98
N ILE A 13 19.82 24.28 13.94
CA ILE A 13 18.69 23.82 13.13
C ILE A 13 17.87 22.89 14.02
N PHE A 14 16.79 23.40 14.60
CA PHE A 14 15.74 22.56 15.17
C PHE A 14 15.07 21.82 14.00
N LEU A 15 15.46 20.56 13.81
CA LEU A 15 14.71 19.62 12.99
C LEU A 15 13.38 19.42 13.72
N ILE A 16 12.32 20.08 13.26
CA ILE A 16 10.97 19.71 13.65
C ILE A 16 10.75 18.34 13.01
N PRO A 17 10.55 17.26 13.80
CA PRO A 17 10.18 15.98 13.23
C PRO A 17 8.83 16.18 12.54
N PHE A 18 8.81 16.03 11.22
CA PHE A 18 7.58 15.78 10.50
C PHE A 18 7.11 14.41 10.97
N ALA A 19 6.16 14.38 11.89
CA ALA A 19 5.39 13.19 12.14
C ALA A 19 4.56 12.97 10.88
N ALA A 20 4.99 12.05 10.02
CA ALA A 20 4.04 11.43 9.10
C ALA A 20 2.94 10.82 9.98
N GLY A 21 1.69 11.23 9.76
CA GLY A 21 0.55 10.67 10.49
C GLY A 21 0.50 9.19 10.20
N ALA A 22 0.87 8.36 11.18
CA ALA A 22 0.84 6.92 11.04
C ALA A 22 -0.60 6.46 11.27
N MET A 23 -1.22 5.89 10.22
CA MET A 23 -2.47 5.15 10.38
C MET A 23 -2.16 3.78 10.97
N SER A 24 -3.17 3.09 11.50
CA SER A 24 -2.96 1.74 12.03
C SER A 24 -4.07 0.76 11.62
N LEU A 25 -3.70 -0.50 11.46
CA LEU A 25 -4.64 -1.61 11.41
C LEU A 25 -4.92 -2.09 12.83
N VAL A 26 -6.19 -2.13 13.20
CA VAL A 26 -6.67 -2.51 14.53
C VAL A 26 -7.40 -3.85 14.43
N ASP A 27 -7.00 -4.77 15.32
CA ASP A 27 -7.55 -6.10 15.53
C ASP A 27 -7.69 -6.95 14.27
N THR A 28 -6.67 -6.91 13.38
CA THR A 28 -6.66 -7.73 12.16
C THR A 28 -6.99 -9.19 12.44
N GLN A 29 -8.00 -9.70 11.74
CA GLN A 29 -8.57 -11.03 11.90
C GLN A 29 -8.51 -11.82 10.60
N TYR A 30 -8.32 -13.12 10.78
CA TYR A 30 -8.36 -14.08 9.71
C TYR A 30 -9.81 -14.54 9.47
N VAL A 31 -10.32 -14.43 8.24
CA VAL A 31 -11.71 -14.81 7.92
C VAL A 31 -11.77 -16.22 7.33
N LYS A 32 -10.99 -16.50 6.27
CA LYS A 32 -11.12 -17.70 5.42
C LYS A 32 -9.77 -18.06 4.75
N ASN A 33 -9.22 -19.27 4.94
CA ASN A 33 -7.96 -19.75 4.32
C ASN A 33 -8.10 -21.06 3.59
N SER A 34 -7.22 -21.23 2.60
CA SER A 34 -6.71 -22.55 2.25
C SER A 34 -5.19 -22.57 2.32
N ASP A 35 -4.67 -23.66 2.90
CA ASP A 35 -3.25 -23.95 2.83
C ASP A 35 -2.87 -24.35 1.41
N ILE A 36 -1.82 -23.72 0.91
CA ILE A 36 -1.30 -23.92 -0.43
C ILE A 36 0.22 -24.10 -0.37
N THR A 37 0.79 -24.56 -1.48
CA THR A 37 2.23 -24.52 -1.74
C THR A 37 2.47 -23.72 -2.99
N ILE A 38 3.30 -22.70 -2.86
CA ILE A 38 3.76 -21.88 -3.97
C ILE A 38 5.25 -22.10 -4.17
N LYS A 39 5.75 -21.68 -5.32
CA LYS A 39 7.16 -21.47 -5.56
C LYS A 39 7.35 -19.98 -5.81
N TYR A 40 8.20 -19.36 -5.01
CA TYR A 40 8.53 -17.95 -5.13
C TYR A 40 10.04 -17.79 -5.26
N ASN A 41 10.50 -17.11 -6.32
CA ASN A 41 11.92 -16.93 -6.64
C ASN A 41 12.71 -18.26 -6.59
N GLY A 42 12.15 -19.30 -7.20
CA GLY A 42 12.77 -20.63 -7.27
C GLY A 42 12.54 -21.53 -6.06
N SER A 43 12.04 -21.02 -4.93
CA SER A 43 11.93 -21.76 -3.67
C SER A 43 10.49 -22.12 -3.32
N ASN A 44 10.24 -23.38 -2.97
CA ASN A 44 8.92 -23.80 -2.51
C ASN A 44 8.62 -23.25 -1.11
N ARG A 45 7.42 -22.73 -0.90
CA ARG A 45 6.92 -22.21 0.38
C ARG A 45 5.50 -22.72 0.63
N SER A 46 5.24 -23.13 1.87
CA SER A 46 3.87 -23.37 2.35
C SER A 46 3.33 -22.06 2.93
N THR A 47 2.15 -21.67 2.51
CA THR A 47 1.48 -20.44 2.97
C THR A 47 -0.04 -20.66 2.97
N SER A 48 -0.78 -19.72 3.54
CA SER A 48 -2.24 -19.71 3.50
C SER A 48 -2.72 -18.56 2.61
N ALA A 49 -3.57 -18.87 1.64
CA ALA A 49 -4.25 -17.88 0.81
C ALA A 49 -5.62 -17.57 1.41
N GLY A 50 -5.93 -16.29 1.65
CA GLY A 50 -7.22 -15.95 2.24
C GLY A 50 -7.52 -14.49 2.49
N GLU A 51 -8.70 -14.28 3.06
CA GLU A 51 -9.29 -12.97 3.34
C GLU A 51 -9.09 -12.59 4.82
N PHE A 52 -8.75 -11.31 5.02
CA PHE A 52 -8.59 -10.69 6.33
C PHE A 52 -9.62 -9.59 6.51
N LYS A 53 -9.85 -9.23 7.77
CA LYS A 53 -10.56 -8.01 8.13
C LYS A 53 -9.79 -7.23 9.18
N ALA A 54 -9.81 -5.92 9.09
CA ALA A 54 -9.23 -5.03 10.10
C ALA A 54 -10.11 -3.79 10.25
N GLN A 55 -10.11 -3.20 11.44
CA GLN A 55 -10.50 -1.81 11.60
C GLN A 55 -9.30 -0.92 11.28
N ILE A 56 -9.53 0.35 10.97
CA ILE A 56 -8.45 1.30 10.71
C ILE A 56 -8.58 2.48 11.66
N ARG A 57 -7.46 2.88 12.25
CA ARG A 57 -7.34 4.11 13.04
C ARG A 57 -6.62 5.18 12.23
N ASP A 58 -7.17 6.39 12.23
CA ASP A 58 -6.51 7.58 11.68
C ASP A 58 -5.43 8.12 12.64
N ASP A 59 -4.73 9.15 12.19
CA ASP A 59 -3.67 9.83 12.92
C ASP A 59 -4.17 10.64 14.13
N ASP A 60 -5.45 11.02 14.13
CA ASP A 60 -6.14 11.63 15.27
C ASP A 60 -6.56 10.60 16.33
N GLY A 61 -6.34 9.31 16.07
CA GLY A 61 -6.63 8.21 16.97
C GLY A 61 -8.08 7.72 16.90
N ASN A 62 -8.88 8.19 15.95
CA ASN A 62 -10.27 7.76 15.75
C ASN A 62 -10.32 6.53 14.84
N LEU A 63 -11.30 5.66 15.10
CA LEU A 63 -11.58 4.57 14.16
C LEU A 63 -12.34 5.12 12.96
N LEU A 64 -11.87 4.82 11.75
CA LEU A 64 -12.54 5.20 10.52
C LEU A 64 -13.93 4.56 10.44
N ASN A 65 -14.88 5.30 9.88
CA ASN A 65 -16.24 4.83 9.61
C ASN A 65 -16.92 4.16 10.83
N ASP A 66 -16.86 4.84 11.97
CA ASP A 66 -17.40 4.37 13.27
C ASP A 66 -16.88 2.98 13.69
N GLY A 67 -15.68 2.61 13.24
CA GLY A 67 -15.08 1.30 13.52
C GLY A 67 -15.63 0.16 12.67
N GLU A 68 -16.08 0.44 11.45
CA GLU A 68 -16.41 -0.62 10.48
C GLU A 68 -15.18 -1.51 10.18
N TRP A 69 -15.44 -2.78 9.90
CA TRP A 69 -14.42 -3.75 9.49
C TRP A 69 -14.21 -3.70 7.99
N PHE A 70 -13.01 -3.32 7.58
CA PHE A 70 -12.61 -3.34 6.19
C PHE A 70 -12.07 -4.71 5.80
N THR A 71 -12.36 -5.12 4.57
CA THR A 71 -11.84 -6.39 4.04
C THR A 71 -10.49 -6.15 3.38
N GLY A 72 -9.54 -7.06 3.64
CA GLY A 72 -8.20 -7.00 3.07
C GLY A 72 -7.72 -8.34 2.50
N LEU A 73 -6.85 -8.26 1.49
CA LEU A 73 -6.14 -9.38 0.88
C LEU A 73 -4.64 -9.10 0.85
N CYS A 74 -3.82 -10.13 1.01
CA CYS A 74 -2.36 -9.98 1.02
C CYS A 74 -1.85 -9.52 -0.35
N VAL A 75 -0.91 -8.56 -0.39
CA VAL A 75 -0.21 -8.17 -1.65
C VAL A 75 1.26 -8.61 -1.68
N GLU A 76 1.73 -9.27 -0.62
CA GLU A 76 3.08 -9.84 -0.54
C GLU A 76 3.10 -11.26 0.02
N LEU A 77 4.26 -11.92 -0.06
CA LEU A 77 4.44 -13.37 0.13
C LEU A 77 5.47 -13.76 1.20
N ASP A 78 6.22 -12.80 1.71
CA ASP A 78 7.40 -13.00 2.53
C ASP A 78 7.23 -12.55 3.99
N GLN A 79 6.10 -11.92 4.31
CA GLN A 79 5.82 -11.45 5.66
C GLN A 79 4.55 -12.10 6.22
N TYR A 80 4.48 -12.17 7.56
CA TYR A 80 3.30 -12.71 8.25
C TYR A 80 2.36 -11.58 8.64
N ALA A 81 1.06 -11.83 8.55
CA ALA A 81 0.04 -10.95 9.09
C ALA A 81 0.19 -10.81 10.61
N LYS A 82 0.12 -9.57 11.11
CA LYS A 82 -0.13 -9.34 12.53
C LYS A 82 -1.60 -9.59 12.81
N LEU A 83 -1.91 -10.54 13.69
CA LEU A 83 -3.27 -10.83 14.11
C LEU A 83 -3.54 -10.21 15.49
N GLY A 84 -4.68 -9.52 15.63
CA GLY A 84 -5.06 -8.81 16.85
C GLY A 84 -4.17 -7.60 17.18
N GLY A 85 -4.63 -6.79 18.13
CA GLY A 85 -3.89 -5.60 18.58
C GLY A 85 -3.77 -4.55 17.48
N GLU A 86 -2.72 -3.72 17.54
CA GLU A 86 -2.58 -2.57 16.63
C GLU A 86 -1.27 -2.63 15.85
N LEU A 87 -1.32 -2.31 14.56
CA LEU A 87 -0.17 -2.28 13.64
C LEU A 87 -0.11 -0.95 12.92
N ASP A 88 0.93 -0.15 13.17
CA ASP A 88 1.17 1.06 12.40
C ASP A 88 1.46 0.72 10.93
N VAL A 89 0.83 1.42 10.00
CA VAL A 89 0.95 1.21 8.56
C VAL A 89 0.91 2.54 7.82
N ASP A 90 1.56 2.57 6.65
CA ASP A 90 1.35 3.62 5.66
C ASP A 90 0.23 3.16 4.71
N LEU A 91 -0.87 3.91 4.59
CA LEU A 91 -1.86 3.64 3.54
C LEU A 91 -1.48 4.41 2.28
N VAL A 92 -1.03 3.68 1.27
CA VAL A 92 -0.60 4.23 -0.01
C VAL A 92 -1.63 3.99 -1.10
N GLU A 93 -1.58 4.78 -2.17
CA GLU A 93 -2.38 4.54 -3.37
C GLU A 93 -1.95 3.23 -4.05
N PRO A 94 -2.86 2.48 -4.69
CA PRO A 94 -2.52 1.23 -5.35
C PRO A 94 -1.42 1.38 -6.42
N SER A 95 -1.34 2.53 -7.10
CA SER A 95 -0.31 2.82 -8.11
C SER A 95 1.11 2.93 -7.53
N GLN A 96 1.27 3.09 -6.21
CA GLN A 96 2.56 3.16 -5.54
C GLN A 96 3.20 1.78 -5.30
N LYS A 97 2.46 0.69 -5.52
CA LYS A 97 2.96 -0.70 -5.49
C LYS A 97 2.91 -1.28 -6.90
N GLU A 98 3.97 -1.96 -7.32
CA GLU A 98 3.98 -2.69 -8.58
C GLU A 98 2.83 -3.73 -8.60
N GLY A 99 2.02 -3.70 -9.67
CA GLY A 99 0.81 -4.52 -9.76
C GLY A 99 -0.36 -4.11 -8.87
N GLY A 100 -0.25 -3.05 -8.07
CA GLY A 100 -1.26 -2.68 -7.09
C GLY A 100 -2.60 -2.23 -7.70
N LEU A 101 -2.60 -1.50 -8.82
CA LEU A 101 -3.83 -1.18 -9.55
C LEU A 101 -4.52 -2.43 -10.14
N LEU A 102 -3.74 -3.41 -10.59
CA LEU A 102 -4.28 -4.69 -11.07
C LEU A 102 -4.91 -5.48 -9.93
N ALA A 103 -4.25 -5.50 -8.76
CA ALA A 103 -4.80 -6.09 -7.54
C ALA A 103 -6.10 -5.38 -7.10
N ALA A 104 -6.14 -4.05 -7.16
CA ALA A 104 -7.34 -3.26 -6.86
C ALA A 104 -8.49 -3.59 -7.81
N TRP A 105 -8.20 -3.74 -9.11
CA TRP A 105 -9.22 -4.12 -10.08
C TRP A 105 -9.76 -5.53 -9.83
N LEU A 106 -8.87 -6.50 -9.55
CA LEU A 106 -9.27 -7.87 -9.20
C LEU A 106 -10.16 -7.89 -7.94
N PHE A 107 -9.85 -7.03 -6.96
CA PHE A 107 -10.64 -6.90 -5.75
C PHE A 107 -12.00 -6.23 -6.03
N GLU A 108 -12.04 -5.13 -6.77
CA GLU A 108 -13.28 -4.43 -7.17
C GLU A 108 -14.26 -5.35 -7.92
N ASN A 109 -13.73 -6.18 -8.82
CA ASN A 109 -14.55 -7.04 -9.65
C ASN A 109 -14.95 -8.34 -8.96
N ARG A 110 -14.71 -8.49 -7.65
CA ARG A 110 -15.16 -9.65 -6.87
C ARG A 110 -16.67 -9.89 -7.00
N ASP A 111 -17.48 -8.84 -7.06
CA ASP A 111 -18.93 -9.02 -7.12
C ASP A 111 -19.40 -9.42 -8.54
N PHE A 112 -18.63 -9.09 -9.57
CA PHE A 112 -18.89 -9.56 -10.94
C PHE A 112 -18.71 -11.09 -11.06
N TYR A 113 -17.82 -11.68 -10.26
CA TYR A 113 -17.55 -13.12 -10.28
C TYR A 113 -18.57 -13.97 -9.52
N LYS A 114 -19.47 -13.32 -8.78
CA LYS A 114 -20.38 -13.97 -7.85
C LYS A 114 -21.72 -14.26 -8.52
N GLU A 115 -22.21 -15.49 -8.39
CA GLU A 115 -23.63 -15.77 -8.63
C GLU A 115 -24.47 -15.03 -7.56
N GLU A 116 -25.54 -14.37 -8.00
CA GLU A 116 -26.36 -13.45 -7.19
C GLU A 116 -26.67 -14.05 -5.80
N HIS A 117 -26.24 -13.36 -4.73
CA HIS A 117 -26.41 -13.71 -3.31
C HIS A 117 -25.53 -14.81 -2.67
N ALA A 118 -24.52 -15.38 -3.35
CA ALA A 118 -23.61 -16.34 -2.71
C ALA A 118 -22.58 -15.70 -1.75
N ILE A 119 -22.41 -16.22 -0.53
CA ILE A 119 -21.24 -15.89 0.29
C ILE A 119 -20.02 -16.49 -0.40
N TRP A 120 -18.95 -15.69 -0.61
CA TRP A 120 -17.70 -16.17 -1.19
C TRP A 120 -17.21 -17.41 -0.44
N SER A 121 -17.14 -18.52 -1.16
CA SER A 121 -16.55 -19.77 -0.71
C SER A 121 -15.05 -19.59 -0.48
N GLN A 122 -14.47 -20.53 0.26
CA GLN A 122 -13.04 -20.56 0.45
C GLN A 122 -12.27 -20.61 -0.88
N TYR A 123 -12.81 -21.27 -1.90
CA TYR A 123 -12.13 -21.45 -3.18
C TYR A 123 -12.10 -20.17 -4.01
N GLU A 124 -13.16 -19.36 -3.96
CA GLU A 124 -13.20 -18.04 -4.60
C GLU A 124 -12.19 -17.10 -3.97
N VAL A 125 -12.17 -17.02 -2.63
CA VAL A 125 -11.17 -16.22 -1.91
C VAL A 125 -9.74 -16.68 -2.24
N THR A 126 -9.51 -17.99 -2.24
CA THR A 126 -8.20 -18.56 -2.58
C THR A 126 -7.81 -18.21 -4.02
N GLY A 127 -8.75 -18.34 -4.97
CA GLY A 127 -8.51 -18.00 -6.37
C GLY A 127 -8.16 -16.51 -6.56
N LEU A 128 -8.88 -15.63 -5.86
CA LEU A 128 -8.63 -14.19 -5.91
C LEU A 128 -7.27 -13.84 -5.30
N GLN A 129 -6.93 -14.41 -4.15
CA GLN A 129 -5.63 -14.21 -3.51
C GLN A 129 -4.47 -14.69 -4.39
N LEU A 130 -4.63 -15.82 -5.09
CA LEU A 130 -3.63 -16.32 -6.05
C LEU A 130 -3.46 -15.37 -7.24
N ALA A 131 -4.56 -14.82 -7.78
CA ALA A 131 -4.51 -13.85 -8.87
C ALA A 131 -3.85 -12.53 -8.43
N ILE A 132 -4.14 -12.05 -7.21
CA ILE A 132 -3.49 -10.86 -6.65
C ILE A 132 -1.98 -11.07 -6.51
N TRP A 133 -1.53 -12.22 -6.01
CA TRP A 133 -0.10 -12.51 -5.90
C TRP A 133 0.59 -12.65 -7.26
N GLU A 134 -0.08 -13.21 -8.25
CA GLU A 134 0.44 -13.26 -9.62
C GLU A 134 0.71 -11.84 -10.15
N VAL A 135 -0.27 -10.93 -10.08
CA VAL A 135 -0.11 -9.58 -10.65
C VAL A 135 0.85 -8.68 -9.87
N THR A 136 1.06 -8.96 -8.57
CA THR A 136 1.97 -8.17 -7.70
C THR A 136 3.39 -8.69 -7.66
N HIS A 137 3.64 -9.96 -8.04
CA HIS A 137 4.99 -10.57 -8.01
C HIS A 137 5.53 -10.95 -9.40
N ASP A 138 4.67 -11.04 -10.40
CA ASP A 138 5.00 -11.25 -11.81
C ASP A 138 4.33 -10.18 -12.69
N TYR A 139 4.36 -8.93 -12.23
CA TYR A 139 3.85 -7.80 -13.00
C TYR A 139 4.50 -7.75 -14.39
N THR A 140 3.65 -7.55 -15.39
CA THR A 140 4.06 -7.38 -16.78
C THR A 140 3.05 -6.50 -17.52
N ASP A 141 3.55 -5.62 -18.39
CA ASP A 141 2.71 -4.70 -19.17
C ASP A 141 1.87 -5.42 -20.23
N ASP A 142 2.25 -6.64 -20.63
CA ASP A 142 1.51 -7.45 -21.60
C ASP A 142 0.37 -8.27 -20.99
N MET A 143 0.21 -8.21 -19.66
CA MET A 143 -0.80 -8.95 -18.89
C MET A 143 -0.81 -10.46 -19.14
N ASN A 144 0.32 -11.04 -19.56
CA ASN A 144 0.44 -12.47 -19.82
C ASN A 144 0.82 -13.24 -18.55
N PHE A 145 -0.14 -13.32 -17.63
CA PHE A 145 0.01 -13.96 -16.33
C PHE A 145 -0.13 -15.49 -16.40
N SER A 146 0.62 -16.22 -15.57
CA SER A 146 0.61 -17.68 -15.52
C SER A 146 1.04 -18.21 -14.16
N LEU A 147 0.08 -18.86 -13.48
CA LEU A 147 0.29 -19.57 -12.21
C LEU A 147 1.26 -20.76 -12.26
N SER A 148 1.93 -21.00 -13.38
CA SER A 148 2.84 -22.13 -13.64
C SER A 148 4.23 -21.73 -14.11
N SER A 149 4.48 -20.44 -14.34
CA SER A 149 5.75 -19.88 -14.79
C SER A 149 6.02 -18.55 -14.07
N GLY A 150 7.16 -17.90 -14.30
CA GLY A 150 7.48 -16.65 -13.59
C GLY A 150 8.10 -16.87 -12.21
N ASN A 151 8.17 -15.79 -11.43
CA ASN A 151 8.69 -15.78 -10.07
C ASN A 151 7.70 -16.40 -9.09
N PHE A 152 6.40 -16.18 -9.26
CA PHE A 152 5.31 -16.76 -8.50
C PHE A 152 4.67 -17.93 -9.25
N GLN A 153 4.63 -19.11 -8.63
CA GLN A 153 4.02 -20.30 -9.24
C GLN A 153 3.21 -21.07 -8.20
N VAL A 154 2.09 -21.65 -8.61
CA VAL A 154 1.23 -22.46 -7.75
C VAL A 154 1.54 -23.94 -7.90
N VAL A 155 2.35 -24.47 -6.97
CA VAL A 155 2.78 -25.88 -6.91
C VAL A 155 1.64 -26.79 -6.45
N LYS A 156 0.95 -26.42 -5.38
CA LYS A 156 -0.18 -27.18 -4.80
C LYS A 156 -1.26 -26.23 -4.31
N ALA A 157 -2.45 -26.36 -4.87
CA ALA A 157 -3.67 -25.72 -4.38
C ALA A 157 -4.87 -26.56 -4.84
N ASN A 158 -6.06 -26.26 -4.32
CA ASN A 158 -7.29 -26.84 -4.84
C ASN A 158 -7.45 -26.50 -6.35
N SER A 159 -7.80 -27.49 -7.18
CA SER A 159 -7.90 -27.30 -8.63
C SER A 159 -8.98 -26.31 -9.04
N TYR A 160 -10.10 -26.26 -8.31
CA TYR A 160 -11.17 -25.30 -8.56
C TYR A 160 -10.71 -23.87 -8.26
N ALA A 161 -10.00 -23.65 -7.13
CA ALA A 161 -9.40 -22.35 -6.82
C ALA A 161 -8.37 -21.90 -7.89
N LYS A 162 -7.54 -22.82 -8.41
CA LYS A 162 -6.61 -22.51 -9.52
C LYS A 162 -7.35 -22.10 -10.80
N ASN A 163 -8.45 -22.78 -11.11
CA ASN A 163 -9.27 -22.43 -12.28
C ASN A 163 -9.92 -21.05 -12.11
N LEU A 164 -10.41 -20.72 -10.92
CA LEU A 164 -10.94 -19.39 -10.61
C LEU A 164 -9.86 -18.31 -10.75
N ALA A 165 -8.67 -18.54 -10.21
CA ALA A 165 -7.54 -17.61 -10.37
C ALA A 165 -7.21 -17.33 -11.85
N ASN A 166 -7.10 -18.38 -12.69
CA ASN A 166 -6.89 -18.22 -14.13
C ASN A 166 -8.04 -17.46 -14.81
N PHE A 167 -9.29 -17.71 -14.40
CA PHE A 167 -10.45 -16.97 -14.90
C PHE A 167 -10.40 -15.48 -14.53
N TYR A 168 -10.02 -15.15 -13.29
CA TYR A 168 -9.85 -13.76 -12.85
C TYR A 168 -8.73 -13.04 -13.63
N LEU A 169 -7.58 -13.69 -13.82
CA LEU A 169 -6.47 -13.16 -14.61
C LEU A 169 -6.85 -12.94 -16.08
N THR A 170 -7.60 -13.87 -16.67
CA THR A 170 -8.12 -13.71 -18.04
C THR A 170 -9.12 -12.55 -18.13
N SER A 171 -9.98 -12.41 -17.12
CA SER A 171 -10.94 -11.30 -17.04
C SER A 171 -10.24 -9.96 -16.90
N LEU A 172 -9.20 -9.88 -16.07
CA LEU A 172 -8.34 -8.70 -15.94
C LEU A 172 -7.74 -8.32 -17.29
N ALA A 173 -7.08 -9.23 -17.99
CA ALA A 173 -6.47 -8.96 -19.30
C ALA A 173 -7.48 -8.50 -20.37
N THR A 174 -8.76 -8.82 -20.20
CA THR A 174 -9.82 -8.48 -21.17
C THR A 174 -10.54 -7.17 -20.83
N TYR A 175 -10.77 -6.90 -19.54
CA TYR A 175 -11.72 -5.88 -19.08
C TYR A 175 -11.12 -4.84 -18.14
N TYR A 176 -9.79 -4.83 -17.97
CA TYR A 176 -9.13 -3.90 -17.06
C TYR A 176 -9.49 -2.43 -17.34
N ASP A 177 -9.92 -1.74 -16.29
CA ASP A 177 -10.20 -0.31 -16.28
C ASP A 177 -9.75 0.25 -14.92
N PRO A 178 -8.69 1.08 -14.84
CA PRO A 178 -8.20 1.61 -13.59
C PRO A 178 -9.07 2.74 -13.00
N THR A 179 -10.09 3.19 -13.72
CA THR A 179 -10.86 4.40 -13.37
C THR A 179 -11.48 4.28 -11.97
N GLY A 180 -11.12 5.21 -11.08
CA GLY A 180 -11.66 5.32 -9.73
C GLY A 180 -11.14 4.27 -8.72
N LEU A 181 -10.18 3.42 -9.10
CA LEU A 181 -9.59 2.46 -8.16
C LEU A 181 -8.78 3.14 -7.05
N GLU A 182 -8.10 4.24 -7.38
CA GLU A 182 -7.36 5.05 -6.40
C GLU A 182 -8.26 5.74 -5.38
N ASP A 183 -9.54 5.94 -5.66
CA ASP A 183 -10.47 6.55 -4.70
C ASP A 183 -11.13 5.51 -3.77
N LYS A 184 -11.02 4.23 -4.10
CA LYS A 184 -11.73 3.12 -3.41
C LYS A 184 -10.82 2.20 -2.62
N TYR A 185 -9.54 2.14 -3.00
CA TYR A 185 -8.58 1.18 -2.46
C TYR A 185 -7.34 1.86 -1.91
N ARG A 186 -6.79 1.28 -0.84
CA ARG A 186 -5.45 1.59 -0.34
C ARG A 186 -4.66 0.30 -0.17
N ILE A 187 -3.34 0.42 -0.21
CA ILE A 187 -2.44 -0.65 0.21
C ILE A 187 -1.85 -0.23 1.55
N SER A 188 -2.04 -1.04 2.59
CA SER A 188 -1.34 -0.85 3.85
C SER A 188 0.08 -1.40 3.71
N MET A 189 1.09 -0.55 3.93
CA MET A 189 2.49 -0.92 3.89
C MET A 189 3.09 -0.98 5.29
N ASN A 190 3.87 -2.02 5.57
CA ASN A 190 4.68 -2.12 6.77
C ASN A 190 6.05 -2.75 6.45
N ALA A 191 7.08 -2.39 7.20
CA ALA A 191 8.43 -2.91 6.96
C ALA A 191 8.59 -4.40 7.33
N ASP A 192 7.85 -4.87 8.35
CA ASP A 192 8.08 -6.18 9.00
C ASP A 192 6.79 -7.03 9.16
N LYS A 193 5.66 -6.56 8.62
CA LYS A 193 4.36 -7.24 8.60
C LYS A 193 3.70 -7.15 7.23
N GLN A 194 2.89 -8.18 6.96
CA GLN A 194 2.11 -8.35 5.74
C GLN A 194 1.43 -7.05 5.27
N ASP A 195 1.76 -6.66 4.05
CA ASP A 195 1.00 -5.66 3.29
C ASP A 195 -0.37 -6.21 2.85
N PHE A 196 -1.40 -5.36 2.92
CA PHE A 196 -2.76 -5.69 2.49
C PHE A 196 -3.27 -4.66 1.49
N ILE A 197 -3.97 -5.11 0.45
CA ILE A 197 -4.90 -4.24 -0.26
C ILE A 197 -6.22 -4.22 0.49
N ILE A 198 -6.77 -3.03 0.74
CA ILE A 198 -7.98 -2.79 1.52
C ILE A 198 -8.97 -2.01 0.66
N GLY A 199 -10.21 -2.49 0.60
CA GLY A 199 -11.29 -1.86 -0.16
C GLY A 199 -12.37 -1.22 0.70
N GLY A 200 -13.12 -0.29 0.11
CA GLY A 200 -14.31 0.30 0.72
C GLY A 200 -14.01 1.39 1.75
N LEU A 201 -12.82 1.99 1.69
CA LEU A 201 -12.49 3.12 2.56
C LEU A 201 -13.33 4.35 2.15
N PRO A 202 -13.98 5.05 3.08
CA PRO A 202 -14.56 6.35 2.81
C PRO A 202 -13.41 7.34 2.69
N ILE A 203 -12.83 7.44 1.51
CA ILE A 203 -11.73 8.35 1.25
C ILE A 203 -12.34 9.70 0.92
N GLU A 204 -12.61 10.50 1.95
CA GLU A 204 -12.64 11.94 1.76
C GLU A 204 -11.18 12.36 1.53
N VAL A 205 -10.74 12.33 0.27
CA VAL A 205 -9.46 12.94 -0.09
C VAL A 205 -9.64 14.43 0.10
N GLU A 206 -9.34 14.94 1.30
CA GLU A 206 -8.89 16.32 1.35
C GLU A 206 -7.64 16.36 0.46
N PRO A 207 -7.63 17.14 -0.64
CA PRO A 207 -6.47 17.24 -1.49
C PRO A 207 -5.29 17.58 -0.60
N PRO A 208 -4.11 16.94 -0.76
CA PRO A 208 -2.99 17.17 0.11
C PRO A 208 -2.81 18.67 0.22
N LEU A 209 -3.04 19.22 1.42
CA LEU A 209 -2.84 20.64 1.67
C LEU A 209 -1.41 20.90 1.24
N ALA A 210 -1.24 21.66 0.14
CA ALA A 210 0.04 21.85 -0.51
C ALA A 210 1.06 22.19 0.57
N THR A 211 1.92 21.22 0.90
CA THR A 211 2.84 21.33 2.01
C THR A 211 3.66 22.58 1.73
N PRO A 212 3.58 23.65 2.54
CA PRO A 212 4.41 24.82 2.30
C PRO A 212 5.83 24.32 2.52
N GLU A 213 6.59 24.10 1.44
CA GLU A 213 7.95 23.55 1.53
C GLU A 213 8.74 24.45 2.48
N PRO A 214 8.98 24.03 3.74
CA PRO A 214 9.52 24.94 4.74
C PRO A 214 10.96 25.28 4.38
N ALA A 215 11.65 24.33 3.75
CA ALA A 215 12.99 24.50 3.21
C ALA A 215 13.02 25.55 2.09
N THR A 216 12.00 25.61 1.24
CA THR A 216 11.99 26.52 0.07
C THR A 216 11.64 27.94 0.47
N LEU A 217 10.71 28.11 1.43
CA LEU A 217 10.47 29.41 2.06
C LEU A 217 11.65 29.89 2.89
N LEU A 218 12.33 28.99 3.60
CA LEU A 218 13.54 29.32 4.36
C LEU A 218 14.72 29.66 3.43
N LEU A 219 14.92 28.92 2.33
CA LEU A 219 15.94 29.19 1.32
C LEU A 219 15.66 30.51 0.60
N LEU A 220 14.40 30.80 0.28
CA LEU A 220 13.98 32.08 -0.27
C LEU A 220 14.25 33.22 0.72
N GLY A 221 13.90 33.04 2.00
CA GLY A 221 14.16 34.01 3.06
C GLY A 221 15.65 34.31 3.24
N LEU A 222 16.50 33.28 3.28
CA LEU A 222 17.95 33.41 3.36
C LEU A 222 18.54 34.07 2.10
N GLY A 223 18.02 33.74 0.91
CA GLY A 223 18.42 34.36 -0.34
C GLY A 223 18.18 35.87 -0.37
N ILE A 224 17.03 36.33 0.13
CA ILE A 224 16.69 37.76 0.23
C ILE A 224 17.64 38.48 1.19
N ILE A 225 17.90 37.92 2.37
CA ILE A 225 18.83 38.50 3.35
C ILE A 225 20.25 38.62 2.76
N GLY A 226 20.71 37.60 2.04
CA GLY A 226 21.99 37.61 1.33
C GLY A 226 22.12 38.75 0.31
N LEU A 227 21.07 38.99 -0.48
CA LEU A 227 21.03 40.07 -1.48
C LEU A 227 21.09 41.48 -0.84
N PHE A 228 20.39 41.70 0.27
CA PHE A 228 20.47 42.97 1.00
C PHE A 228 21.86 43.22 1.62
N GLY A 229 22.51 42.17 2.14
CA GLY A 229 23.87 42.26 2.67
C GLY A 229 24.91 42.65 1.62
N LEU A 230 24.82 42.10 0.40
CA LEU A 230 25.74 42.43 -0.70
C LEU A 230 25.55 43.87 -1.22
N LYS A 231 24.32 44.36 -1.29
CA LYS A 231 24.01 45.75 -1.71
C LYS A 231 24.61 46.81 -0.78
N HIS A 232 24.71 46.50 0.52
CA HIS A 232 25.29 47.44 1.49
C HIS A 232 26.82 47.51 1.41
N LYS A 233 27.47 46.41 0.99
CA LYS A 233 28.93 46.35 0.85
C LYS A 233 29.45 47.04 -0.42
N ALA A 234 28.65 47.09 -1.48
CA ALA A 234 29.01 47.75 -2.74
C ALA A 234 28.88 49.29 -2.73
N LYS A 235 28.33 49.89 -1.66
CA LYS A 235 28.19 51.35 -1.49
C LYS A 235 29.25 52.00 -0.60
N LYS A 236 30.27 51.23 -0.19
CA LYS A 236 31.51 51.74 0.42
C LYS A 236 32.66 51.53 -0.56
#